data_AF-A0A5A7N0D9-F1
#
_entry.id   AF-A0A5A7N0D9-F1
#
_cell.length_a   1.000
_cell.length_b   1.000
_cell.length_c   1.000
_cell.angle_alpha   90.00
_cell.angle_beta   90.00
_cell.angle_gamma   90.00
#
_symmetry.space_group_name_H-M   'P 1'
#
loop_
_entity.id
_entity.type
_entity.pdbx_description
1 polymer ?
#
loop_
_entity_poly.entity_id
_entity_poly.type
_entity_poly.pdbx_seq_one_letter_code
_entity_poly.pdbx_strand_id
1 'polypeptide(L)'
;MWVKKTCFTNAIHRQLRPLGIGRGANDSGGGPDVIPLRMAGVPVAALYQDGTDYFDLHHTANDTFDKIDLADIQQNIAAYAVFAWLTANLDVEFRPQADAPEQAGTQN
;
A
#
# COMPACT_ATOMS: atom_id res chain seq x y z
N MET A 1 -6.05 23.02 8.71
CA MET A 1 -5.04 21.92 8.68
C MET A 1 -5.71 20.53 8.55
N TRP A 2 -6.72 20.39 7.69
CA TRP A 2 -7.50 19.13 7.51
C TRP A 2 -7.61 18.69 6.03
N VAL A 3 -6.99 19.42 5.10
CA VAL A 3 -7.10 19.19 3.65
C VAL A 3 -5.98 18.27 3.11
N LYS A 4 -4.87 18.10 3.84
CA LYS A 4 -3.68 17.39 3.34
C LYS A 4 -3.74 15.86 3.43
N LYS A 5 -4.29 15.27 4.52
CA LYS A 5 -4.29 13.80 4.73
C LYS A 5 -5.18 13.02 3.75
N THR A 6 -6.33 13.57 3.35
CA THR A 6 -7.27 12.91 2.43
C THR A 6 -6.78 12.92 0.96
N CYS A 7 -5.73 13.68 0.65
CA CYS A 7 -5.32 13.94 -0.73
C CYS A 7 -4.44 12.82 -1.32
N PHE A 8 -3.61 12.17 -0.50
CA PHE A 8 -2.63 11.16 -0.94
C PHE A 8 -3.26 9.84 -1.40
N THR A 9 -4.07 9.21 -0.54
CA THR A 9 -4.70 7.92 -0.88
C THR A 9 -5.64 8.07 -2.08
N ASN A 10 -6.25 9.25 -2.23
CA ASN A 10 -7.04 9.60 -3.42
C ASN A 10 -6.16 9.76 -4.67
N ALA A 11 -4.97 10.37 -4.55
CA ALA A 11 -4.03 10.51 -5.65
C ALA A 11 -3.52 9.15 -6.14
N ILE A 12 -3.11 8.25 -5.24
CA ILE A 12 -2.72 6.89 -5.61
C ILE A 12 -3.89 6.12 -6.22
N HIS A 13 -5.06 6.12 -5.55
CA HIS A 13 -6.21 5.38 -6.05
C HIS A 13 -6.64 5.86 -7.44
N ARG A 14 -6.59 7.17 -7.72
CA ARG A 14 -6.90 7.71 -9.05
C ARG A 14 -6.02 7.12 -10.15
N GLN A 15 -4.74 6.87 -9.87
CA GLN A 15 -3.80 6.29 -10.84
C GLN A 15 -3.90 4.77 -10.93
N LEU A 16 -4.25 4.08 -9.85
CA LEU A 16 -4.37 2.62 -9.83
C LEU A 16 -5.73 2.11 -10.32
N ARG A 17 -6.81 2.89 -10.19
CA ARG A 17 -8.16 2.49 -10.59
C ARG A 17 -8.29 2.01 -12.05
N PRO A 18 -7.64 2.63 -13.06
CA PRO A 18 -7.68 2.14 -14.44
C PRO A 18 -7.09 0.73 -14.62
N LEU A 19 -6.25 0.26 -13.70
CA LEU A 19 -5.71 -1.10 -13.69
C LEU A 19 -6.66 -2.11 -13.01
N GLY A 20 -7.87 -1.71 -12.63
CA GLY A 20 -8.83 -2.55 -11.91
C GLY A 20 -8.59 -2.63 -10.41
N ILE A 21 -7.69 -1.81 -9.85
CA ILE A 21 -7.31 -1.87 -8.44
C ILE A 21 -8.26 -1.02 -7.59
N GLY A 22 -8.97 -1.68 -6.69
CA GLY A 22 -9.87 -1.06 -5.71
C GLY A 22 -9.13 -0.30 -4.60
N ARG A 23 -9.90 0.43 -3.78
CA ARG A 23 -9.37 1.11 -2.60
C ARG A 23 -9.44 0.21 -1.37
N GLY A 24 -8.33 0.08 -0.64
CA GLY A 24 -8.28 -0.60 0.64
C GLY A 24 -8.58 0.32 1.85
N ALA A 25 -8.63 -0.30 3.03
CA ALA A 25 -8.65 0.41 4.32
C ALA A 25 -7.23 0.81 4.76
N ASN A 26 -7.13 1.60 5.84
CA ASN A 26 -5.85 2.08 6.39
C ASN A 26 -5.35 1.21 7.56
N ASP A 27 -5.39 -0.11 7.38
CA ASP A 27 -5.11 -1.13 8.39
C ASP A 27 -4.15 -2.24 7.89
N SER A 28 -3.60 -2.09 6.67
CA SER A 28 -2.75 -3.07 5.99
C SER A 28 -1.53 -3.52 6.81
N GLY A 29 -1.31 -4.84 6.85
CA GLY A 29 -0.11 -5.50 7.41
C GLY A 29 1.17 -5.33 6.62
N GLY A 30 1.06 -4.93 5.35
CA GLY A 30 2.11 -5.17 4.36
C GLY A 30 2.27 -6.66 4.03
N GLY A 31 3.25 -6.97 3.18
CA GLY A 31 3.67 -8.35 2.91
C GLY A 31 4.43 -8.98 4.09
N PRO A 32 4.62 -10.31 4.09
CA PRO A 32 5.23 -11.04 5.21
C PRO A 32 6.60 -10.49 5.61
N ASP A 33 7.42 -10.09 4.63
CA ASP A 33 8.78 -9.58 4.86
C ASP A 33 8.82 -8.18 5.48
N VAL A 34 7.74 -7.40 5.39
CA VAL A 34 7.68 -6.02 5.92
C VAL A 34 6.88 -5.90 7.21
N ILE A 35 6.30 -6.99 7.72
CA ILE A 35 5.60 -7.00 9.01
C ILE A 35 6.51 -6.45 10.14
N PRO A 36 7.78 -6.84 10.28
CA PRO A 36 8.65 -6.29 11.32
C PRO A 36 8.85 -4.77 11.20
N LEU A 37 8.89 -4.23 9.98
CA LEU A 37 8.98 -2.79 9.74
C LEU A 37 7.71 -2.06 10.18
N ARG A 38 6.53 -2.64 9.90
CA ARG A 38 5.26 -2.12 10.41
C ARG A 38 5.28 -2.05 11.93
N MET A 39 5.73 -3.11 12.59
CA MET A 39 5.81 -3.17 14.07
C MET A 39 6.80 -2.14 14.63
N ALA A 40 7.85 -1.79 13.88
CA ALA A 40 8.79 -0.73 14.23
C ALA A 40 8.28 0.70 13.90
N GLY A 41 7.03 0.86 13.45
CA GLY A 41 6.43 2.17 13.15
C GLY A 41 6.75 2.71 11.75
N VAL A 42 7.28 1.87 10.85
CA VAL A 42 7.44 2.23 9.44
C VAL A 42 6.08 2.10 8.74
N PRO A 43 5.59 3.14 8.03
CA PRO A 43 4.38 3.03 7.22
C PRO A 43 4.55 1.97 6.12
N VAL A 44 3.54 1.12 5.95
CA VAL A 44 3.53 0.04 4.96
C VAL A 44 2.27 0.13 4.08
N ALA A 45 2.35 -0.46 2.90
CA ALA A 45 1.21 -0.66 2.00
C ALA A 45 1.20 -2.11 1.50
N ALA A 46 0.03 -2.59 1.10
CA ALA A 46 -0.12 -3.85 0.39
C ALA A 46 -0.97 -3.62 -0.87
N LEU A 47 -0.46 -4.09 -2.02
CA LEU A 47 -1.23 -4.25 -3.24
C LEU A 47 -1.73 -5.69 -3.24
N TYR A 48 -2.98 -5.89 -2.83
CA TYR A 48 -3.57 -7.23 -2.76
C TYR A 48 -3.81 -7.77 -4.17
N GLN A 49 -3.29 -8.96 -4.43
CA GLN A 49 -3.48 -9.70 -5.67
C GLN A 49 -4.70 -10.61 -5.54
N ASP A 50 -5.33 -10.93 -6.67
CA ASP A 50 -6.19 -12.12 -6.71
C ASP A 50 -5.28 -13.35 -6.57
N GLY A 51 -5.53 -14.16 -5.55
CA GLY A 51 -4.77 -15.38 -5.26
C GLY A 51 -5.67 -16.60 -5.25
N THR A 52 -6.81 -16.57 -5.96
CA THR A 52 -7.79 -17.66 -5.97
C THR A 52 -7.17 -19.00 -6.38
N ASP A 53 -6.19 -18.98 -7.29
CA ASP A 53 -5.46 -20.15 -7.80
C ASP A 53 -4.12 -20.40 -7.08
N TYR A 54 -3.67 -19.48 -6.23
CA TYR A 54 -2.32 -19.50 -5.64
C TYR A 54 -2.01 -20.82 -4.93
N PHE A 55 -2.93 -21.27 -4.07
CA PHE A 55 -2.73 -22.46 -3.25
C PHE A 55 -2.97 -23.79 -3.99
N ASP A 56 -3.42 -23.75 -5.25
CA ASP A 56 -3.46 -24.95 -6.09
C ASP A 56 -2.04 -25.40 -6.48
N LEU A 57 -1.09 -24.45 -6.48
CA LEU A 57 0.27 -24.64 -7.00
C LEU A 57 1.36 -24.39 -5.95
N HIS A 58 1.12 -23.48 -5.02
CA HIS A 58 2.08 -23.04 -4.00
C HIS A 58 2.71 -24.22 -3.25
N HIS A 59 4.05 -24.24 -3.20
CA HIS A 59 4.84 -25.30 -2.57
C HIS A 59 4.65 -26.71 -3.18
N THR A 60 4.28 -26.79 -4.46
CA THR A 60 4.28 -28.05 -5.21
C THR A 60 5.36 -28.05 -6.29
N ALA A 61 5.65 -29.22 -6.86
CA ALA A 61 6.54 -29.30 -8.04
C ALA A 61 5.91 -28.68 -9.31
N ASN A 62 4.62 -28.34 -9.29
CA ASN A 62 3.88 -27.75 -10.39
C ASN A 62 3.86 -26.20 -10.33
N ASP A 63 4.58 -25.60 -9.37
CA ASP A 63 4.89 -24.17 -9.32
C ASP A 63 5.95 -23.84 -10.39
N THR A 64 5.49 -23.74 -11.63
CA THR A 64 6.32 -23.59 -12.83
C THR A 64 5.86 -22.42 -13.68
N PHE A 65 6.75 -21.93 -14.55
CA PHE A 65 6.53 -20.70 -15.32
C PHE A 65 5.28 -20.73 -16.22
N ASP A 66 4.86 -21.90 -16.68
CA ASP A 66 3.69 -22.06 -17.54
C ASP A 66 2.34 -21.76 -16.84
N LYS A 67 2.35 -21.52 -15.53
CA LYS A 67 1.17 -21.11 -14.75
C LYS A 67 1.02 -19.58 -14.63
N ILE A 68 2.02 -18.83 -15.08
CA ILE A 68 2.00 -17.37 -15.02
C ILE A 68 1.22 -16.80 -16.20
N ASP A 69 0.15 -16.06 -15.92
CA ASP A 69 -0.53 -15.25 -16.92
C ASP A 69 0.24 -13.94 -17.17
N LEU A 70 0.53 -13.65 -18.44
CA LEU A 70 1.25 -12.44 -18.84
C LEU A 70 0.48 -11.16 -18.47
N ALA A 71 -0.85 -11.16 -18.55
CA ALA A 71 -1.68 -10.01 -18.23
C ALA A 71 -1.59 -9.64 -16.74
N ASP A 72 -1.56 -10.64 -15.86
CA ASP A 72 -1.43 -10.43 -14.40
C ASP A 72 -0.07 -9.86 -14.03
N ILE A 73 1.00 -10.34 -14.67
CA ILE A 73 2.35 -9.78 -14.52
C ILE A 73 2.40 -8.33 -15.00
N GLN A 74 1.85 -8.04 -16.18
CA GLN A 74 1.83 -6.68 -16.72
C GLN A 74 1.04 -5.71 -15.82
N GLN A 75 -0.10 -6.15 -15.29
CA GLN A 75 -0.89 -5.37 -14.34
C GLN A 75 -0.09 -5.10 -13.04
N ASN A 76 0.56 -6.13 -12.48
CA ASN A 76 1.40 -5.98 -11.28
C ASN A 76 2.57 -5.02 -11.50
N ILE A 77 3.27 -5.13 -12.64
CA ILE A 77 4.36 -4.22 -13.00
C ILE A 77 3.85 -2.77 -13.06
N ALA A 78 2.73 -2.53 -13.74
CA ALA A 78 2.14 -1.20 -13.84
C ALA A 78 1.74 -0.65 -12.47
N ALA A 79 1.13 -1.48 -11.62
CA ALA A 79 0.70 -1.09 -10.28
C ALA A 79 1.89 -0.69 -9.39
N TYR A 80 2.92 -1.53 -9.32
CA TYR A 80 4.12 -1.26 -8.53
C TYR A 80 4.92 -0.08 -9.06
N ALA A 81 5.04 0.08 -10.38
CA ALA A 81 5.73 1.22 -10.98
C ALA A 81 5.05 2.55 -10.62
N VAL A 82 3.73 2.62 -10.77
CA VAL A 82 2.94 3.81 -10.39
C VAL A 82 3.03 4.06 -8.89
N PHE A 83 2.84 3.02 -8.07
CA PHE A 83 2.90 3.13 -6.62
C PHE A 83 4.27 3.64 -6.15
N ALA A 84 5.36 3.02 -6.61
CA ALA A 84 6.73 3.39 -6.24
C ALA A 84 7.08 4.82 -6.69
N TRP A 85 6.68 5.21 -7.91
CA TRP A 85 6.88 6.57 -8.37
C TRP A 85 6.18 7.56 -7.44
N LEU A 86 4.88 7.36 -7.19
CA LEU A 86 4.07 8.28 -6.40
C LEU A 86 4.57 8.38 -4.96
N THR A 87 4.87 7.26 -4.31
CA THR A 87 5.37 7.29 -2.92
C THR A 87 6.73 7.95 -2.80
N ALA A 88 7.60 7.84 -3.80
CA ALA A 88 8.92 8.47 -3.80
C ALA A 88 8.90 9.99 -4.03
N ASN A 89 7.82 10.54 -4.60
CA ASN A 89 7.79 11.92 -5.10
C ASN A 89 6.65 12.77 -4.52
N LEU A 90 5.68 12.18 -3.83
CA LEU A 90 4.61 12.94 -3.18
C LEU A 90 5.12 13.57 -1.88
N ASP A 91 4.85 14.87 -1.71
CA ASP A 91 5.13 15.62 -0.49
C ASP A 91 4.08 15.32 0.59
N VAL A 92 4.22 14.16 1.23
CA VAL A 92 3.27 13.62 2.21
C VAL A 92 4.02 13.05 3.41
N GLU A 93 3.61 13.45 4.61
CA GLU A 93 4.04 12.80 5.85
C GLU A 93 3.19 11.55 6.10
N PHE A 94 3.82 10.39 6.06
CA PHE A 94 3.16 9.09 6.22
C PHE A 94 3.03 8.68 7.67
N ARG A 95 3.87 9.21 8.56
CA ARG A 95 3.76 8.93 10.00
C ARG A 95 2.68 9.81 10.62
N PRO A 96 2.07 9.38 11.74
CA PRO A 96 1.32 10.29 12.58
C PRO A 96 2.22 11.47 12.97
N GLN A 97 1.72 12.69 12.82
CA GLN A 97 2.38 13.85 13.40
C GLN A 97 2.30 13.70 14.92
N ALA A 98 3.43 13.79 15.63
CA ALA A 98 3.41 13.79 17.09
C ALA A 98 2.43 14.87 17.56
N ASP A 99 1.53 14.52 18.47
CA ASP A 99 0.63 15.49 19.07
C ASP A 99 1.49 16.61 19.67
N ALA A 100 1.29 17.85 19.20
CA ALA A 100 1.88 19.00 19.88
C ALA A 100 1.41 18.94 21.34
N PRO A 101 2.29 19.18 22.33
CA PRO A 101 1.89 19.15 23.72
C PRO A 101 0.69 20.06 23.90
N GLU A 102 -0.37 19.51 24.50
CA GLU A 102 -1.57 20.23 24.89
C GLU A 102 -1.14 21.49 25.64
N GLN A 103 -1.39 22.66 25.06
CA GLN A 103 -1.10 23.93 25.70
C GLN A 103 -1.94 23.96 26.98
N ALA A 104 -1.30 23.71 28.12
CA ALA A 104 -1.91 23.79 29.43
C ALA A 104 -2.67 25.12 29.53
N GLY A 105 -3.99 25.03 29.61
CA GLY A 105 -4.87 26.19 29.58
C GLY A 105 -4.46 27.19 30.65
N THR A 106 -4.12 28.40 30.23
CA THR A 106 -4.11 29.55 31.13
C THR A 106 -5.56 29.87 31.44
N GLN A 107 -6.01 29.45 32.62
CA GLN A 107 -7.28 29.89 33.19
C GLN A 107 -7.12 31.35 33.61
N ASN A 108 -7.94 32.24 33.03
CA ASN A 108 -8.22 33.56 33.57
C ASN A 108 -9.48 33.48 34.44
#